data_AF-A0A5C4X9B1-F1
#
_entry.id   AF-A0A5C4X9B1-F1
#
_cell.length_a   1.000
_cell.length_b   1.000
_cell.length_c   1.000
_cell.angle_alpha   90.00
_cell.angle_beta   90.00
_cell.angle_gamma   90.00
#
_symmetry.space_group_name_H-M   'P 1'
#
loop_
_entity.id
_entity.type
_entity.pdbx_description
1 polymer ?
#
loop_
_entity_poly.entity_id
_entity_poly.type
_entity_poly.pdbx_seq_one_letter_code
_entity_poly.pdbx_strand_id
1 'polypeptide(L)'
;MSVPPDEPARLEREISLHQQHLAATVDELAARVAPKALAQQGVESAKTKAKELVLDSDGAVRVERVAAVGGAVVAVVGLFTGLAVRRRH
;
A
#
# COMPACT_ATOMS: atom_id res chain seq x y z
N MET A 1 40.75 30.80 -25.33
CA MET A 1 39.43 31.16 -24.80
C MET A 1 39.55 31.13 -23.29
N SER A 2 39.72 32.28 -22.64
CA SER A 2 39.77 32.37 -21.17
C SER A 2 38.36 32.15 -20.63
N VAL A 3 38.18 31.13 -19.79
CA VAL A 3 36.90 30.88 -19.10
C VAL A 3 36.65 32.05 -18.14
N PRO A 4 35.53 32.78 -18.27
CA PRO A 4 35.19 33.85 -17.36
C PRO A 4 35.02 33.34 -15.92
N PRO A 5 35.44 34.11 -14.90
CA PRO A 5 35.56 33.65 -13.51
C PRO A 5 34.23 33.25 -12.86
N ASP A 6 33.09 33.63 -13.45
CA ASP A 6 31.73 33.36 -12.99
C ASP A 6 31.10 32.08 -13.58
N GLU A 7 31.75 31.46 -14.57
CA GLU A 7 31.27 30.23 -15.22
C GLU A 7 31.09 29.04 -14.27
N PRO A 8 32.02 28.69 -13.35
CA PRO A 8 31.81 27.60 -12.39
C PRO A 8 30.60 27.85 -11.48
N ALA A 9 30.43 29.09 -10.98
CA ALA A 9 29.28 29.45 -10.15
C ALA A 9 27.95 29.45 -10.92
N ARG A 10 28.00 29.54 -12.26
CA ARG A 10 26.82 29.39 -13.12
C ARG A 10 26.44 27.92 -13.29
N LEU A 11 27.42 27.04 -13.50
CA LEU A 11 27.22 25.59 -13.61
C LEU A 11 26.68 24.98 -12.31
N GLU A 12 27.23 25.37 -11.17
CA GLU A 12 26.74 24.90 -9.86
C GLU A 12 25.27 25.27 -9.60
N ARG A 13 24.87 26.47 -10.01
CA ARG A 13 23.46 26.91 -9.93
C ARG A 13 22.57 26.08 -10.84
N GLU A 14 23.00 25.82 -12.08
CA GLU A 14 22.25 25.00 -13.02
C GLU A 14 22.10 23.55 -12.54
N ILE A 15 23.16 22.95 -12.02
CA ILE A 15 23.14 21.62 -11.41
C ILE A 15 22.16 21.59 -10.23
N SER A 16 22.20 22.59 -9.36
CA SER A 16 21.30 22.68 -8.20
C SER A 16 19.84 22.78 -8.62
N LEU A 17 19.54 23.57 -9.66
CA LEU A 17 18.19 23.67 -10.23
C LEU A 17 17.72 22.35 -10.85
N HIS A 18 18.59 21.66 -11.58
CA HIS A 18 18.27 20.35 -12.14
C HIS A 18 18.05 19.29 -11.06
N GLN A 19 18.87 19.28 -9.99
CA GLN A 19 18.67 18.37 -8.87
C GLN A 19 17.34 18.60 -8.17
N GLN A 20 16.95 19.86 -7.95
CA GLN A 20 15.64 20.20 -7.37
C GLN A 20 14.48 19.72 -8.24
N HIS A 21 14.58 19.89 -9.56
CA HIS A 21 13.57 19.40 -10.49
C HIS A 21 13.48 17.87 -10.50
N LEU A 22 14.61 17.16 -10.48
CA LEU A 22 14.64 15.70 -10.39
C LEU A 22 14.03 15.20 -9.07
N ALA A 23 14.36 15.82 -7.94
CA ALA A 23 13.80 15.47 -6.64
C ALA A 23 12.27 15.64 -6.64
N ALA A 24 11.77 16.77 -7.11
CA ALA A 24 10.33 17.02 -7.21
C ALA A 24 9.62 15.99 -8.11
N THR A 25 10.24 15.61 -9.23
CA THR A 25 9.71 14.60 -10.14
C THR A 25 9.68 13.21 -9.50
N VAL A 26 10.75 12.84 -8.78
CA VAL A 26 10.82 11.56 -8.03
C VAL A 26 9.76 11.50 -6.95
N ASP A 27 9.54 12.58 -6.20
CA ASP A 27 8.51 12.65 -5.17
C ASP A 27 7.10 12.49 -5.75
N GLU A 28 6.83 13.09 -6.92
CA GLU A 28 5.57 12.91 -7.64
C GLU A 28 5.37 11.46 -8.12
N LEU A 29 6.41 10.84 -8.68
CA LEU A 29 6.41 9.44 -9.08
C LEU A 29 6.18 8.53 -7.87
N ALA A 30 6.86 8.78 -6.76
CA ALA A 30 6.71 8.05 -5.52
C ALA A 30 5.27 8.17 -4.98
N ALA A 31 4.70 9.37 -4.97
CA ALA A 31 3.32 9.61 -4.54
C ALA A 31 2.29 8.87 -5.41
N ARG A 32 2.55 8.68 -6.71
CA ARG A 32 1.68 7.91 -7.62
C ARG A 32 1.87 6.40 -7.51
N VAL A 33 3.10 5.93 -7.31
CA VAL A 33 3.44 4.50 -7.30
C VAL A 33 3.22 3.87 -5.92
N ALA A 34 3.60 4.55 -4.84
CA ALA A 34 3.49 4.06 -3.47
C ALA A 34 2.08 3.56 -3.10
N PRO A 35 0.98 4.28 -3.37
CA PRO A 35 -0.35 3.80 -2.99
C PRO A 35 -0.74 2.53 -3.76
N LYS A 36 -0.39 2.44 -5.04
CA LYS A 36 -0.73 1.27 -5.86
C LYS A 36 0.10 0.04 -5.47
N ALA A 37 1.40 0.23 -5.23
CA ALA A 37 2.29 -0.84 -4.80
C ALA A 37 1.96 -1.35 -3.39
N LEU A 38 1.70 -0.45 -2.43
CA LEU A 38 1.30 -0.82 -1.06
C LEU A 38 -0.06 -1.52 -1.04
N ALA A 39 -1.03 -1.05 -1.84
CA ALA A 39 -2.33 -1.71 -1.95
C ALA A 39 -2.22 -3.12 -2.54
N GLN A 40 -1.41 -3.30 -3.59
CA GLN A 40 -1.18 -4.61 -4.20
C GLN A 40 -0.49 -5.56 -3.21
N GLN A 41 0.54 -5.12 -2.51
CA GLN A 41 1.22 -5.91 -1.48
C GLN A 41 0.28 -6.29 -0.32
N GLY A 42 -0.59 -5.37 0.10
CA GLY A 42 -1.61 -5.62 1.12
C GLY A 42 -2.64 -6.65 0.67
N VAL A 43 -3.10 -6.57 -0.58
CA VAL A 43 -4.06 -7.53 -1.16
C VAL A 43 -3.44 -8.92 -1.30
N GLU A 44 -2.19 -9.02 -1.76
CA GLU A 44 -1.51 -10.31 -1.85
C GLU A 44 -1.27 -10.91 -0.46
N SER A 45 -0.79 -10.12 0.49
CA SER A 45 -0.60 -10.56 1.88
C SER A 45 -1.92 -11.01 2.52
N ALA A 46 -3.01 -10.27 2.29
CA ALA A 46 -4.34 -10.64 2.76
C ALA A 46 -4.86 -11.93 2.10
N LYS A 47 -4.63 -12.11 0.79
CA LYS A 47 -4.98 -13.36 0.09
C LYS A 47 -4.20 -14.55 0.61
N THR A 48 -2.90 -14.40 0.86
CA THR A 48 -2.07 -15.49 1.41
C THR A 48 -2.54 -15.88 2.80
N LYS A 49 -2.74 -14.90 3.70
CA LYS A 49 -3.27 -15.18 5.04
C LYS A 49 -4.68 -15.77 5.02
N ALA A 50 -5.55 -15.30 4.12
CA ALA A 50 -6.88 -15.87 3.96
C ALA A 50 -6.81 -17.31 3.45
N LYS A 51 -5.92 -17.60 2.51
CA LYS A 51 -5.69 -18.98 2.03
C LYS A 51 -5.15 -19.86 3.15
N GLU A 52 -4.20 -19.40 3.96
CA GLU A 52 -3.68 -20.15 5.12
C GLU A 52 -4.73 -20.37 6.21
N LEU A 53 -5.61 -19.40 6.44
CA LEU A 53 -6.71 -19.53 7.40
C LEU A 53 -7.82 -20.47 6.89
N VAL A 54 -7.96 -20.65 5.58
CA VAL A 54 -9.03 -21.43 4.95
C VAL A 54 -8.56 -22.81 4.48
N LEU A 55 -7.27 -22.99 4.15
CA LEU A 55 -6.66 -24.27 3.80
C LEU A 55 -5.79 -24.76 4.97
N ASP A 56 -6.17 -25.90 5.55
CA ASP A 56 -5.28 -26.72 6.38
C ASP A 56 -4.34 -27.54 5.47
N SER A 57 -3.21 -27.99 6.01
CA SER A 57 -2.06 -28.60 5.32
C SER A 57 -2.35 -29.90 4.54
N ASP A 58 -3.60 -30.37 4.54
CA ASP A 58 -4.01 -31.69 4.05
C ASP A 58 -5.08 -31.63 2.94
N GLY A 59 -5.47 -30.43 2.47
CA GLY A 59 -6.45 -30.28 1.38
C GLY A 59 -7.90 -30.66 1.75
N ALA A 60 -8.17 -31.03 3.01
CA ALA A 60 -9.50 -31.31 3.51
C ALA A 60 -10.04 -30.13 4.34
N VAL A 61 -11.10 -29.49 3.85
CA VAL A 61 -11.90 -28.53 4.60
C VAL A 61 -12.56 -29.30 5.75
N ARG A 62 -12.00 -29.25 6.96
CA ARG A 62 -12.71 -29.74 8.15
C ARG A 62 -13.91 -28.83 8.39
N VAL A 63 -15.06 -29.28 7.92
CA VAL A 63 -16.31 -28.54 7.79
C VAL A 63 -16.73 -27.94 9.13
N GLU A 64 -16.47 -28.62 10.26
CA GLU A 64 -16.75 -28.09 11.60
C GLU A 64 -15.92 -26.83 11.93
N ARG A 65 -14.65 -26.77 11.52
CA ARG A 65 -13.78 -25.62 11.82
C ARG A 65 -14.03 -24.45 10.88
N VAL A 66 -14.29 -24.72 9.60
CA VAL A 66 -14.63 -23.68 8.63
C VAL A 66 -16.00 -23.08 8.89
N ALA A 67 -16.97 -23.86 9.37
CA ALA A 67 -18.25 -23.34 9.84
C ALA A 67 -18.08 -22.46 11.09
N ALA A 68 -17.25 -22.87 12.05
CA ALA A 68 -16.99 -22.08 13.25
C ALA A 68 -16.26 -20.75 12.95
N VAL A 69 -15.21 -20.78 12.12
CA VAL A 69 -14.47 -19.58 11.72
C VAL A 69 -15.32 -18.68 10.81
N GLY A 70 -16.05 -19.26 9.86
CA GLY A 70 -16.97 -18.52 8.99
C GLY A 70 -18.09 -17.84 9.79
N GLY A 71 -18.69 -18.54 10.76
CA GLY A 71 -19.69 -17.98 11.66
C GLY A 71 -19.16 -16.82 12.50
N ALA A 72 -17.94 -16.93 13.04
CA ALA A 72 -17.31 -15.86 13.80
C ALA A 72 -17.05 -14.60 12.96
N VAL A 73 -16.56 -14.76 11.72
CA VAL A 73 -16.33 -13.63 10.80
C VAL A 73 -17.64 -12.93 10.45
N VAL A 74 -18.69 -13.69 10.11
CA VAL A 74 -20.02 -13.13 9.79
C VAL A 74 -20.61 -12.39 10.99
N ALA A 75 -20.49 -12.94 12.21
CA ALA A 75 -20.98 -12.29 13.42
C ALA A 75 -20.27 -10.96 13.69
N VAL A 76 -18.95 -10.91 13.54
CA VAL A 76 -18.16 -9.69 13.74
C VAL A 76 -18.52 -8.63 12.70
N VAL A 77 -18.59 -8.99 11.41
CA VAL A 77 -18.97 -8.07 10.33
C VAL A 77 -20.40 -7.55 10.53
N GLY A 78 -21.34 -8.43 10.88
CA GLY A 78 -22.72 -8.06 11.19
C GLY A 78 -22.81 -7.08 12.36
N LEU A 79 -22.03 -7.30 13.42
CA LEU A 79 -21.97 -6.40 14.58
C LEU A 79 -21.43 -5.01 14.20
N PHE A 80 -20.32 -4.96 13.47
CA PHE A 80 -19.72 -3.69 13.04
C PHE A 80 -20.64 -2.91 12.10
N THR A 81 -21.26 -3.60 11.14
CA THR A 81 -22.17 -2.97 10.17
C THR A 81 -23.45 -2.51 10.86
N GLY A 82 -24.02 -3.33 11.75
CA GLY A 82 -25.20 -2.98 12.54
C GLY A 82 -24.95 -1.80 13.48
N LEU A 83 -23.78 -1.74 14.13
CA LEU A 83 -23.40 -0.61 14.98
C LEU A 83 -23.18 0.67 14.16
N ALA A 84 -22.58 0.57 12.96
CA ALA A 84 -22.36 1.70 12.07
C ALA A 84 -23.67 2.27 11.53
N VAL A 85 -24.65 1.43 11.18
CA VAL A 85 -25.99 1.86 10.77
C VAL A 85 -26.75 2.48 11.94
N ARG A 86 -26.68 1.87 13.13
CA ARG A 86 -27.33 2.40 14.33
C ARG A 86 -26.77 3.76 14.78
N ARG A 87 -25.50 4.07 14.47
CA ARG A 87 -24.90 5.39 14.74
C ARG A 87 -25.35 6.48 13.76
N ARG A 88 -25.96 6.11 12.63
CA ARG A 88 -26.44 7.05 11.61
C ARG A 88 -27.93 7.37 11.70
N HIS A 89 -28.67 6.63 12.53
CA HIS A 89 -30.08 6.89 12.89
C HIS A 89 -30.15 7.49 14.29
#